data_AF-A0A2D6FWA6-F1
#
_entry.id   AF-A0A2D6FWA6-F1
#
_cell.length_a   1.000
_cell.length_b   1.000
_cell.length_c   1.000
_cell.angle_alpha   90.00
_cell.angle_beta   90.00
_cell.angle_gamma   90.00
#
_symmetry.space_group_name_H-M   'P 1'
#
loop_
_entity.id
_entity.type
_entity.pdbx_description
1 polymer ?
#
loop_
_entity_poly.entity_id
_entity_poly.type
_entity_poly.pdbx_seq_one_letter_code
_entity_poly.pdbx_strand_id
1 'polypeptide(L)'
;MANYGKERLMKLTDALRGEHAVIYQLFDFVRETVAKSDDIQDVRGAASVLEKLIESHAQIEDDLLFPRLEPFIGEMGPLAVMRSEHSGIRDFLEAARRETEIGALKSVLGGLLDLAHGHFQKEEMALFAMAEQFLDEAALTELGDEWAARRNVAVDSQGCMGAS
;
A
#
# COMPACT_ATOMS: atom_id res chain seq x y z
N MET A 1 16.27 -35.27 10.67
CA MET A 1 17.11 -34.37 9.87
C MET A 1 16.68 -32.96 10.20
N ALA A 2 17.56 -32.19 10.84
CA ALA A 2 17.24 -30.84 11.31
C ALA A 2 16.96 -29.92 10.11
N ASN A 3 15.81 -29.25 10.10
CA ASN A 3 15.55 -28.11 9.23
C ASN A 3 16.48 -26.98 9.71
N TYR A 4 17.69 -26.92 9.17
CA TYR A 4 18.52 -25.73 9.24
C TYR A 4 17.71 -24.57 8.68
N GLY A 5 17.62 -23.48 9.46
CA GLY A 5 16.75 -22.35 9.19
C GLY A 5 16.90 -21.86 7.76
N LYS A 6 15.86 -22.06 6.95
CA LYS A 6 15.69 -21.35 5.69
C LYS A 6 15.56 -19.88 6.11
N GLU A 7 16.56 -19.06 5.83
CA GLU A 7 16.44 -17.60 5.94
C GLU A 7 15.12 -17.23 5.27
N ARG A 8 14.16 -16.72 6.06
CA ARG A 8 12.87 -16.35 5.51
C ARG A 8 13.07 -15.00 4.84
N LEU A 9 13.42 -15.05 3.57
CA LEU A 9 13.54 -13.87 2.72
C LEU A 9 12.16 -13.19 2.62
N MET A 10 12.14 -11.87 2.63
CA MET A 10 10.90 -11.09 2.63
C MET A 10 10.32 -11.05 1.23
N LYS A 11 9.14 -11.64 1.02
CA LYS A 11 8.40 -11.49 -0.24
C LYS A 11 7.82 -10.08 -0.34
N LEU A 12 7.67 -9.55 -1.56
CA LEU A 12 6.95 -8.30 -1.79
C LEU A 12 5.55 -8.30 -1.15
N THR A 13 4.83 -9.43 -1.23
CA THR A 13 3.48 -9.56 -0.64
C THR A 13 3.48 -9.47 0.89
N ASP A 14 4.56 -9.92 1.56
CA ASP A 14 4.72 -9.76 3.01
C ASP A 14 4.99 -8.28 3.35
N ALA A 15 5.82 -7.61 2.56
CA ALA A 15 6.16 -6.20 2.73
C ALA A 15 4.94 -5.27 2.54
N LEU A 16 4.17 -5.47 1.48
CA LEU A 16 2.96 -4.69 1.19
C LEU A 16 1.90 -4.84 2.29
N ARG A 17 1.71 -6.06 2.84
CA ARG A 17 0.86 -6.26 4.04
C ARG A 17 1.38 -5.49 5.25
N GLY A 18 2.69 -5.40 5.41
CA GLY A 18 3.32 -4.57 6.44
C GLY A 18 2.97 -3.09 6.25
N GLU A 19 3.03 -2.57 5.03
CA GLU A 19 2.61 -1.20 4.72
C GLU A 19 1.11 -1.00 4.99
N HIS A 20 0.25 -1.95 4.59
CA HIS A 20 -1.18 -1.91 4.91
C HIS A 20 -1.43 -1.82 6.41
N ALA A 21 -0.75 -2.63 7.23
CA ALA A 21 -0.91 -2.60 8.68
C ALA A 21 -0.65 -1.21 9.27
N VAL A 22 0.37 -0.50 8.77
CA VAL A 22 0.68 0.87 9.19
C VAL A 22 -0.37 1.85 8.66
N ILE A 23 -0.75 1.74 7.39
CA ILE A 23 -1.72 2.65 6.77
C ILE A 23 -3.13 2.46 7.35
N TYR A 24 -3.53 1.25 7.76
CA TYR A 24 -4.77 1.02 8.50
C TYR A 24 -4.81 1.83 9.81
N GLN A 25 -3.71 1.90 10.56
CA GLN A 25 -3.64 2.76 11.75
C GLN A 25 -3.79 4.25 11.39
N LEU A 26 -3.27 4.65 10.23
CA LEU A 26 -3.43 6.01 9.75
C LEU A 26 -4.87 6.30 9.27
N PHE A 27 -5.56 5.33 8.67
CA PHE A 27 -6.99 5.46 8.37
C PHE A 27 -7.79 5.75 9.64
N ASP A 28 -7.51 5.02 10.72
CA ASP A 28 -8.21 5.21 12.00
C ASP A 28 -7.89 6.58 12.59
N PHE A 29 -6.63 7.01 12.55
CA PHE A 29 -6.24 8.36 12.96
C PHE A 29 -6.96 9.45 12.16
N VAL A 30 -7.06 9.31 10.83
CA VAL A 30 -7.77 10.29 9.99
C VAL A 30 -9.27 10.28 10.28
N ARG A 31 -9.89 9.10 10.45
CA ARG A 31 -11.31 8.97 10.86
C ARG A 31 -11.58 9.69 12.17
N GLU A 32 -10.74 9.46 13.17
CA GLU A 32 -10.87 10.11 14.46
C GLU A 32 -10.69 11.63 14.38
N THR A 33 -9.72 12.10 13.59
CA THR A 33 -9.46 13.52 13.38
C THR A 33 -10.66 14.20 12.70
N VAL A 34 -11.19 13.57 11.64
CA VAL A 34 -12.41 14.01 10.94
C VAL A 34 -13.61 14.09 11.88
N ALA A 35 -13.76 13.14 12.79
CA ALA A 35 -14.88 13.10 13.73
C ALA A 35 -14.77 14.15 14.84
N LYS A 36 -13.55 14.49 15.28
CA LYS A 36 -13.31 15.28 16.50
C LYS A 36 -12.90 16.73 16.25
N SER A 37 -12.28 17.06 15.12
CA SER A 37 -11.82 18.42 14.81
C SER A 37 -12.75 19.12 13.83
N ASP A 38 -13.07 20.39 14.09
CA ASP A 38 -13.71 21.30 13.15
C ASP A 38 -12.72 22.30 12.54
N ASP A 39 -11.42 22.17 12.85
CA ASP A 39 -10.37 22.92 12.18
C ASP A 39 -10.01 22.24 10.86
N ILE A 40 -10.21 22.98 9.77
CA ILE A 40 -9.91 22.50 8.42
C ILE A 40 -8.42 22.24 8.21
N GLN A 41 -7.53 22.93 8.92
CA GLN A 41 -6.09 22.72 8.82
C GLN A 41 -5.68 21.42 9.51
N ASP A 42 -6.29 21.07 10.64
CA ASP A 42 -6.05 19.79 11.31
C ASP A 42 -6.45 18.61 10.41
N VAL A 43 -7.68 18.68 9.87
CA VAL A 43 -8.23 17.63 9.00
C VAL A 43 -7.41 17.50 7.71
N ARG A 44 -7.04 18.63 7.10
CA ARG A 44 -6.18 18.63 5.90
C ARG A 44 -4.77 18.12 6.20
N GLY A 45 -4.22 18.47 7.36
CA GLY A 45 -2.93 17.96 7.83
C GLY A 45 -2.92 16.44 7.91
N ALA A 46 -3.91 15.86 8.59
CA ALA A 46 -4.05 14.40 8.70
C ALA A 46 -4.21 13.74 7.31
N ALA A 47 -5.04 14.31 6.44
CA ALA A 47 -5.22 13.82 5.07
C ALA A 47 -3.92 13.88 4.25
N SER A 48 -3.09 14.91 4.41
CA SER A 48 -1.84 15.05 3.65
C SER A 48 -0.79 13.99 3.99
N VAL A 49 -0.76 13.52 5.25
CA VAL A 49 0.11 12.40 5.65
C VAL A 49 -0.39 11.11 4.99
N LEU A 50 -1.71 10.89 4.99
CA LEU A 50 -2.32 9.74 4.36
C LEU A 50 -2.07 9.71 2.84
N GLU A 51 -2.22 10.85 2.18
CA GLU A 51 -1.91 11.03 0.76
C GLU A 51 -0.52 10.49 0.43
N LYS A 52 0.50 10.93 1.17
CA LYS A 52 1.90 10.58 0.88
C LYS A 52 2.16 9.09 1.02
N LEU A 53 1.55 8.42 2.00
CA LEU A 53 1.73 6.98 2.18
C LEU A 53 0.97 6.17 1.13
N ILE A 54 -0.29 6.48 0.86
CA ILE A 54 -1.07 5.72 -0.14
C ILE A 54 -0.48 5.93 -1.55
N GLU A 55 -0.14 7.15 -1.94
CA GLU A 55 0.46 7.40 -3.26
C GLU A 55 1.78 6.63 -3.42
N SER A 56 2.61 6.63 -2.38
CA SER A 56 3.88 5.90 -2.40
C SER A 56 3.70 4.38 -2.40
N HIS A 57 2.65 3.87 -1.76
CA HIS A 57 2.28 2.46 -1.76
C HIS A 57 1.81 2.02 -3.15
N ALA A 58 0.79 2.69 -3.69
CA ALA A 58 0.22 2.40 -5.00
C ALA A 58 1.28 2.44 -6.12
N GLN A 59 2.26 3.34 -6.02
CA GLN A 59 3.37 3.41 -6.99
C GLN A 59 4.24 2.14 -6.97
N ILE A 60 4.48 1.53 -5.80
CA ILE A 60 5.22 0.25 -5.74
C ILE A 60 4.43 -0.84 -6.46
N GLU A 61 3.12 -0.89 -6.26
CA GLU A 61 2.29 -1.92 -6.88
C GLU A 61 2.21 -1.73 -8.39
N ASP A 62 1.99 -0.49 -8.83
CA ASP A 62 1.91 -0.12 -10.23
C ASP A 62 3.22 -0.38 -10.99
N ASP A 63 4.39 -0.19 -10.33
CA ASP A 63 5.72 -0.36 -10.93
C ASP A 63 6.26 -1.78 -10.83
N LEU A 64 6.00 -2.48 -9.71
CA LEU A 64 6.63 -3.77 -9.40
C LEU A 64 5.65 -4.93 -9.56
N LEU A 65 4.53 -4.89 -8.86
CA LEU A 65 3.65 -6.05 -8.74
C LEU A 65 2.82 -6.25 -10.01
N PHE A 66 2.13 -5.20 -10.47
CA PHE A 66 1.17 -5.31 -11.56
C PHE A 66 1.83 -5.74 -12.88
N PRO A 67 2.98 -5.18 -13.29
CA PRO A 67 3.65 -5.60 -14.53
C PRO A 67 4.07 -7.08 -14.50
N ARG A 68 4.38 -7.62 -13.32
CA ARG A 68 4.76 -9.03 -13.16
C ARG A 68 3.56 -9.97 -13.19
N LEU A 69 2.36 -9.46 -12.87
CA LEU A 69 1.12 -10.21 -12.91
C LEU A 69 0.41 -10.15 -14.28
N GLU A 70 0.58 -9.06 -15.03
CA GLU A 70 -0.07 -8.84 -16.34
C GLU A 70 -0.02 -10.05 -17.30
N PRO A 71 1.12 -10.78 -17.44
CA PRO A 71 1.17 -11.96 -18.32
C PRO A 71 0.24 -13.12 -17.92
N PHE A 72 -0.19 -13.17 -16.65
CA PHE A 72 -0.98 -14.28 -16.11
C PHE A 72 -2.48 -13.96 -16.00
N ILE A 73 -2.81 -12.72 -15.65
CA ILE A 73 -4.20 -12.30 -15.37
C ILE A 73 -4.77 -11.32 -16.39
N GLY A 74 -3.93 -10.79 -17.29
CA GLY A 74 -4.31 -9.85 -18.35
C GLY A 74 -4.60 -8.43 -17.82
N GLU A 75 -4.37 -7.44 -18.68
CA GLU A 75 -4.52 -6.02 -18.33
C GLU A 75 -5.98 -5.62 -18.06
N MET A 76 -6.93 -6.18 -18.79
CA MET A 76 -8.36 -5.83 -18.71
C MET A 76 -9.12 -6.57 -17.58
N GLY A 77 -8.40 -7.27 -16.71
CA GLY A 77 -8.93 -8.08 -15.62
C GLY A 77 -8.89 -7.39 -14.25
N PRO A 78 -8.58 -8.13 -13.16
CA PRO A 78 -8.47 -7.55 -11.82
C PRO A 78 -7.54 -6.33 -11.72
N LEU A 79 -6.46 -6.28 -12.51
CA LEU A 79 -5.53 -5.14 -12.51
C LEU A 79 -6.15 -3.85 -13.04
N ALA A 80 -7.05 -3.91 -14.02
CA ALA A 80 -7.78 -2.72 -14.47
C ALA A 80 -8.63 -2.12 -13.36
N VAL A 81 -9.25 -2.98 -12.52
CA VAL A 81 -10.01 -2.53 -11.35
C VAL A 81 -9.08 -1.87 -10.34
N MET A 82 -7.94 -2.49 -10.00
CA MET A 82 -6.96 -1.90 -9.06
C MET A 82 -6.48 -0.52 -9.54
N ARG A 83 -6.06 -0.41 -10.80
CA ARG A 83 -5.62 0.87 -11.37
C ARG A 83 -6.73 1.93 -11.41
N SER A 84 -7.97 1.51 -11.67
CA SER A 84 -9.13 2.40 -11.59
C SER A 84 -9.37 2.89 -10.16
N GLU A 85 -9.20 2.03 -9.16
CA GLU A 85 -9.33 2.39 -7.74
C GLU A 85 -8.18 3.32 -7.31
N HIS A 86 -6.94 3.07 -7.75
CA HIS A 86 -5.82 4.01 -7.55
C HIS A 86 -6.17 5.40 -8.11
N SER A 87 -6.80 5.47 -9.29
CA SER A 87 -7.26 6.74 -9.87
C SER A 87 -8.32 7.40 -9.01
N GLY A 88 -9.34 6.65 -8.57
CA GLY A 88 -10.39 7.19 -7.71
C GLY A 88 -9.86 7.72 -6.38
N ILE A 89 -8.89 7.01 -5.78
CA ILE A 89 -8.19 7.47 -4.58
C ILE A 89 -7.48 8.80 -4.84
N ARG A 90 -6.73 8.93 -5.94
CA ARG A 90 -6.07 10.19 -6.34
C ARG A 90 -7.07 11.33 -6.55
N ASP A 91 -8.22 11.04 -7.16
CA ASP A 91 -9.27 12.03 -7.40
C ASP A 91 -9.87 12.54 -6.07
N PHE A 92 -10.12 11.64 -5.11
CA PHE A 92 -10.55 12.03 -3.76
C PHE A 92 -9.51 12.88 -3.02
N LEU A 93 -8.23 12.51 -3.12
CA LEU A 93 -7.13 13.28 -2.51
C LEU A 93 -7.03 14.68 -3.14
N GLU A 94 -7.18 14.80 -4.45
CA GLU A 94 -7.22 16.08 -5.16
C GLU A 94 -8.42 16.95 -4.75
N ALA A 95 -9.60 16.35 -4.63
CA ALA A 95 -10.78 17.03 -4.12
C ALA A 95 -10.56 17.54 -2.68
N ALA A 96 -10.00 16.71 -1.80
CA ALA A 96 -9.70 17.08 -0.42
C ALA A 96 -8.72 18.25 -0.31
N ARG A 97 -7.71 18.32 -1.18
CA ARG A 97 -6.75 19.46 -1.23
C ARG A 97 -7.44 20.78 -1.60
N ARG A 98 -8.43 20.74 -2.48
CA ARG A 98 -9.13 21.93 -2.99
C ARG A 98 -10.28 22.40 -2.13
N GLU A 99 -10.81 21.51 -1.30
CA GLU A 99 -11.99 21.82 -0.49
C GLU A 99 -11.69 22.87 0.58
N THR A 100 -12.60 23.83 0.71
CA THR A 100 -12.50 24.96 1.65
C THR A 100 -13.54 24.90 2.75
N GLU A 101 -14.59 24.09 2.58
CA GLU A 101 -15.65 23.91 3.55
C GLU A 101 -15.42 22.65 4.38
N ILE A 102 -15.38 22.79 5.71
CA ILE A 102 -15.06 21.69 6.62
C ILE A 102 -16.01 20.50 6.46
N GLY A 103 -17.32 20.75 6.32
CA GLY A 103 -18.31 19.68 6.16
C GLY A 103 -18.12 18.89 4.85
N ALA A 104 -17.81 19.58 3.76
CA ALA A 104 -17.53 18.95 2.48
C ALA A 104 -16.21 18.18 2.52
N LEU A 105 -15.16 18.73 3.15
CA LEU A 105 -13.87 18.05 3.30
C LEU A 105 -14.04 16.75 4.08
N LYS A 106 -14.77 16.77 5.19
CA LYS A 106 -15.09 15.57 5.98
C LYS A 106 -15.83 14.52 5.14
N SER A 107 -16.78 14.93 4.30
CA SER A 107 -17.50 14.02 3.40
C SER A 107 -16.59 13.39 2.33
N VAL A 108 -15.71 14.20 1.72
CA VAL A 108 -14.73 13.73 0.72
C VAL A 108 -13.77 12.71 1.36
N LEU A 109 -13.26 13.00 2.55
CA LEU A 109 -12.36 12.09 3.27
C LEU A 109 -13.07 10.80 3.72
N GLY A 110 -14.36 10.86 4.06
CA GLY A 110 -15.15 9.65 4.30
C GLY A 110 -15.16 8.72 3.09
N GLY A 111 -15.46 9.26 1.91
CA GLY A 111 -15.44 8.50 0.66
C GLY A 111 -14.06 7.95 0.30
N LEU A 112 -13.00 8.75 0.50
CA LEU A 112 -11.60 8.31 0.34
C LEU A 112 -11.29 7.09 1.20
N LEU A 113 -11.62 7.16 2.50
CA LEU A 113 -11.31 6.12 3.47
C LEU A 113 -12.06 4.82 3.17
N ASP A 114 -13.31 4.91 2.74
CA ASP A 114 -14.11 3.74 2.35
C ASP A 114 -13.54 3.08 1.09
N LEU A 115 -13.19 3.87 0.07
CA LEU A 115 -12.58 3.34 -1.16
C LEU A 115 -11.21 2.71 -0.87
N ALA A 116 -10.32 3.41 -0.17
CA ALA A 116 -8.97 2.93 0.12
C ALA A 116 -8.97 1.69 1.01
N HIS A 117 -9.85 1.63 2.02
CA HIS A 117 -9.99 0.44 2.86
C HIS A 117 -10.53 -0.76 2.05
N GLY A 118 -11.56 -0.53 1.22
CA GLY A 118 -12.10 -1.57 0.35
C GLY A 118 -11.11 -2.02 -0.74
N HIS A 119 -10.17 -1.15 -1.14
CA HIS A 119 -9.11 -1.46 -2.08
C HIS A 119 -8.07 -2.43 -1.46
N PHE A 120 -7.52 -2.09 -0.28
CA PHE A 120 -6.59 -2.97 0.44
C PHE A 120 -7.17 -4.35 0.74
N GLN A 121 -8.47 -4.43 1.06
CA GLN A 121 -9.13 -5.72 1.25
C GLN A 121 -9.13 -6.58 -0.01
N LYS A 122 -9.32 -5.99 -1.20
CA LYS A 122 -9.26 -6.74 -2.47
C LYS A 122 -7.83 -7.21 -2.74
N GLU A 123 -6.84 -6.41 -2.39
CA GLU A 123 -5.44 -6.79 -2.55
C GLU A 123 -5.07 -7.96 -1.65
N GLU A 124 -5.38 -7.85 -0.36
CA GLU A 124 -5.05 -8.86 0.64
C GLU A 124 -5.76 -10.19 0.40
N MET A 125 -7.05 -10.13 0.04
CA MET A 125 -7.89 -11.32 -0.10
C MET A 125 -7.77 -11.98 -1.48
N ALA A 126 -7.46 -11.21 -2.52
CA ALA A 126 -7.46 -11.70 -3.90
C ALA A 126 -6.13 -11.46 -4.60
N LEU A 127 -5.67 -10.21 -4.73
CA LEU A 127 -4.53 -9.90 -5.59
C LEU A 127 -3.22 -10.53 -5.11
N PHE A 128 -2.93 -10.43 -3.82
CA PHE A 128 -1.72 -11.01 -3.25
C PHE A 128 -1.77 -12.54 -3.24
N ALA A 129 -2.96 -13.14 -3.09
CA ALA A 129 -3.13 -14.58 -3.24
C ALA A 129 -2.85 -15.02 -4.69
N MET A 130 -3.30 -14.24 -5.68
CA MET A 130 -2.96 -14.46 -7.09
C MET A 130 -1.46 -14.30 -7.35
N ALA A 131 -0.82 -13.29 -6.76
CA ALA A 131 0.63 -13.11 -6.83
C ALA A 131 1.40 -14.34 -6.32
N GLU A 132 1.00 -14.88 -5.17
CA GLU A 132 1.61 -16.08 -4.58
C GLU A 132 1.29 -17.37 -5.32
N GLN A 133 0.24 -17.36 -6.16
CA GLN A 133 -0.11 -18.48 -7.02
C GLN A 133 0.69 -18.46 -8.35
N PHE A 134 0.88 -17.28 -8.94
CA PHE A 134 1.47 -17.14 -10.27
C PHE A 134 2.98 -16.85 -10.27
N LEU A 135 3.48 -16.21 -9.22
CA LEU A 135 4.90 -15.90 -9.06
C LEU A 135 5.51 -16.86 -8.03
N ASP A 136 6.66 -17.44 -8.35
CA ASP A 136 7.36 -18.30 -7.41
C ASP A 136 8.02 -17.50 -6.27
N GLU A 137 8.46 -18.22 -5.22
CA GLU A 137 9.06 -17.62 -4.03
C GLU A 137 10.30 -16.76 -4.37
N ALA A 138 11.08 -17.14 -5.38
CA ALA A 138 12.27 -16.43 -5.79
C ALA A 138 11.92 -15.09 -6.46
N ALA A 139 10.95 -15.09 -7.39
CA ALA A 139 10.47 -13.87 -8.04
C ALA A 139 9.85 -12.89 -7.04
N LEU A 140 9.06 -13.38 -6.08
CA LEU A 140 8.47 -12.53 -5.05
C LEU A 140 9.50 -11.96 -4.08
N THR A 141 10.57 -12.72 -3.81
CA THR A 141 11.69 -12.25 -2.99
C THR A 141 12.50 -11.18 -3.72
N GLU A 142 12.81 -11.36 -5.00
CA GLU A 142 13.50 -10.36 -5.82
C GLU A 142 12.75 -9.02 -5.83
N LEU A 143 11.42 -9.07 -5.98
CA LEU A 143 10.59 -7.86 -5.88
C LEU A 143 10.58 -7.27 -4.46
N GLY A 144 10.69 -8.11 -3.43
CA GLY A 144 10.84 -7.68 -2.04
C GLY A 144 12.16 -6.93 -1.81
N ASP A 145 13.25 -7.39 -2.41
CA ASP A 145 14.56 -6.72 -2.36
C ASP A 145 14.51 -5.35 -3.07
N GLU A 146 13.82 -5.27 -4.22
CA GLU A 146 13.64 -3.98 -4.91
C GLU A 146 12.76 -3.01 -4.09
N TRP A 147 11.67 -3.51 -3.50
CA TRP A 147 10.87 -2.71 -2.56
C TRP A 147 11.72 -2.19 -1.41
N ALA A 148 12.55 -3.04 -0.80
CA ALA A 148 13.39 -2.65 0.31
C ALA A 148 14.41 -1.59 -0.08
N ALA A 149 15.04 -1.71 -1.25
CA ALA A 149 15.90 -0.68 -1.80
C ALA A 149 15.15 0.66 -1.98
N ARG A 150 13.93 0.63 -2.54
CA ARG A 150 13.09 1.83 -2.71
C ARG A 150 12.63 2.45 -1.37
N ARG A 151 12.49 1.65 -0.31
CA ARG A 151 12.13 2.09 1.04
C ARG A 151 13.32 2.39 1.95
N ASN A 152 14.56 2.24 1.46
CA ASN A 152 15.79 2.31 2.26
C ASN A 152 15.76 1.36 3.47
N VAL A 153 15.18 0.18 3.30
CA VAL A 153 15.17 -0.90 4.29
C VAL A 153 16.34 -1.83 4.00
N ALA A 154 17.20 -2.07 4.99
CA ALA A 154 18.20 -3.12 4.91
C ALA A 154 17.53 -4.47 5.26
N VAL A 155 17.27 -5.29 4.25
CA VAL A 155 16.89 -6.71 4.43
C VAL A 155 18.18 -7.52 4.29
N ASP A 156 18.95 -7.59 5.37
CA ASP A 156 20.14 -8.45 5.38
C ASP A 156 19.70 -9.92 5.41
N SER A 157 20.16 -10.71 4.43
CA SER A 157 20.47 -12.14 4.68
C SER A 157 21.83 -12.31 5.37
N GLN A 158 22.64 -11.26 5.46
CA GLN A 158 23.96 -11.26 6.11
C GLN A 158 24.03 -10.26 7.26
N GLY A 159 23.24 -10.51 8.28
CA GLY A 159 23.48 -9.88 9.57
C GLY A 159 24.86 -10.29 10.10
N CYS A 160 25.80 -9.36 10.13
CA CYS A 160 27.07 -9.46 10.87
C CYS A 160 28.04 -10.60 10.47
N MET A 161 28.72 -10.48 9.32
CA MET A 161 30.08 -11.02 9.21
C MET A 161 31.05 -9.87 9.53
N GLY A 162 31.58 -9.91 10.74
CA GLY A 162 32.30 -8.83 11.39
C GLY A 162 33.49 -8.29 10.61
N ALA A 163 33.74 -7.00 10.87
CA ALA A 163 35.00 -6.33 10.62
C ALA A 163 36.19 -7.24 10.97
N SER A 164 37.11 -7.38 10.02
CA SER A 164 38.48 -7.85 10.24
C SER A 164 39.44 -6.68 10.09
#